data_AF-I4Z3K4-F1
#
_entry.id   AF-I4Z3K4-F1
#
_cell.length_a   1.000
_cell.length_b   1.000
_cell.length_c   1.000
_cell.angle_alpha   90.00
_cell.angle_beta   90.00
_cell.angle_gamma   90.00
#
_symmetry.space_group_name_H-M   'P 1'
#
loop_
_entity.id
_entity.type
_entity.pdbx_description
1 polymer ?
#
loop_
_entity_poly.entity_id
_entity_poly.type
_entity_poly.pdbx_seq_one_letter_code
_entity_poly.pdbx_strand_id
1 'polypeptide(L)'
;MLSLPRLMTTLMLAVGMLLVTSAVALAEIRVDLALVLAVDVSFSMEPDEQDLQRHGFAEAVQSPEVHRAIRQGVLGRIAVVYVEWSGAFDQEIIVPWTVIV
;
A
#
# COMPACT_ATOMS: atom_id res chain seq x y z
N MET A 1 -41.82 31.26 -4.22
CA MET A 1 -41.38 30.99 -5.60
C MET A 1 -39.95 31.46 -5.74
N LEU A 2 -38.97 30.56 -5.84
CA LEU A 2 -37.57 30.94 -6.08
C LEU A 2 -37.45 31.53 -7.49
N SER A 3 -36.79 32.68 -7.64
CA SER A 3 -36.54 33.28 -8.96
C SER A 3 -35.44 32.52 -9.69
N LEU A 4 -35.57 32.39 -11.00
CA LEU A 4 -34.60 31.73 -11.88
C LEU A 4 -33.12 32.06 -11.59
N PRO A 5 -32.71 33.34 -11.34
CA PRO A 5 -31.32 33.65 -10.98
C PRO A 5 -30.88 33.05 -9.64
N ARG A 6 -31.76 32.94 -8.64
CA ARG A 6 -31.42 32.33 -7.35
C ARG A 6 -31.16 30.84 -7.50
N LEU A 7 -31.94 30.15 -8.33
CA LEU A 7 -31.74 28.73 -8.64
C LEU A 7 -30.40 28.48 -9.33
N MET A 8 -30.02 29.36 -10.27
CA MET A 8 -28.73 29.26 -10.98
C MET A 8 -27.53 29.50 -10.04
N THR A 9 -27.60 30.51 -9.16
CA THR A 9 -26.54 30.77 -8.18
C THR A 9 -26.39 29.59 -7.22
N THR A 10 -27.49 29.03 -6.70
CA THR A 10 -27.44 27.85 -5.83
C THR A 10 -26.86 26.63 -6.54
N LEU A 11 -27.21 26.42 -7.82
CA LEU A 11 -26.64 25.33 -8.62
C LEU A 11 -25.14 25.51 -8.85
N MET A 12 -24.69 26.72 -9.17
CA MET A 12 -23.26 27.02 -9.34
C MET A 12 -22.47 26.84 -8.05
N LEU A 13 -23.02 27.25 -6.90
CA LEU A 13 -22.43 27.02 -5.58
C LEU A 13 -22.36 25.52 -5.25
N ALA A 14 -23.43 24.76 -5.52
CA ALA A 14 -23.46 23.32 -5.29
C ALA A 14 -22.44 22.58 -6.16
N VAL A 15 -22.33 22.94 -7.45
CA VAL A 15 -21.33 22.39 -8.38
C VAL A 15 -19.91 22.76 -7.94
N GLY A 16 -19.67 24.01 -7.54
CA GLY A 16 -18.37 24.45 -7.03
C GLY A 16 -17.95 23.69 -5.76
N MET A 17 -18.90 23.45 -4.85
CA MET A 17 -18.64 22.70 -3.61
C MET A 17 -18.37 21.21 -3.89
N LEU A 18 -19.08 20.62 -4.86
CA LEU A 18 -18.85 19.24 -5.32
C LEU A 18 -17.45 19.07 -5.95
N LEU A 19 -16.98 20.07 -6.71
CA LEU A 19 -15.66 20.07 -7.35
C LEU A 19 -14.50 20.27 -6.34
N VAL A 20 -14.73 20.98 -5.22
CA VAL A 20 -13.73 21.12 -4.16
C VAL A 20 -13.60 19.83 -3.35
N THR A 21 -14.70 19.09 -3.15
CA THR A 21 -14.67 17.82 -2.42
C THR A 21 -14.03 16.65 -3.18
N SER A 22 -13.91 16.74 -4.51
CA SER A 22 -13.23 15.69 -5.30
C SER A 22 -11.70 15.76 -5.23
N ALA A 23 -11.15 16.81 -4.64
CA ALA A 23 -9.70 16.99 -4.45
C ALA A 23 -9.24 16.52 -3.06
N VAL A 24 -9.80 15.43 -2.54
CA VAL A 24 -9.12 14.68 -1.47
C VAL A 24 -7.86 14.11 -2.10
N ALA A 25 -6.76 14.86 -2.00
CA ALA A 25 -5.44 14.38 -2.36
C ALA A 25 -5.22 13.08 -1.58
N LEU A 26 -4.97 11.97 -2.30
CA LEU A 26 -4.44 10.77 -1.69
C LEU A 26 -3.14 11.19 -1.01
N ALA A 27 -3.16 11.23 0.33
CA ALA A 27 -1.98 11.62 1.08
C ALA A 27 -0.87 10.62 0.74
N GLU A 28 0.17 11.10 0.05
CA GLU A 28 1.33 10.28 -0.29
C GLU A 28 2.05 9.92 1.02
N ILE A 29 1.98 8.64 1.40
CA ILE A 29 2.67 8.16 2.59
C ILE A 29 4.15 8.08 2.25
N ARG A 30 4.94 9.03 2.76
CA ARG A 30 6.39 9.01 2.61
C ARG A 30 7.01 7.96 3.53
N VAL A 31 7.92 7.18 2.98
CA VAL A 31 8.65 6.10 3.66
C VAL A 31 10.13 6.17 3.30
N ASP A 32 11.00 5.61 4.14
CA ASP A 32 12.45 5.53 3.88
C ASP A 32 12.76 4.51 2.77
N LEU A 33 11.94 3.46 2.66
CA LEU A 33 12.04 2.40 1.67
C LEU A 33 10.65 1.89 1.31
N ALA A 34 10.40 1.72 0.01
CA ALA A 34 9.30 0.91 -0.52
C ALA A 34 9.87 -0.43 -1.00
N LEU A 35 9.54 -1.52 -0.31
CA LEU A 35 10.09 -2.86 -0.51
C LEU A 35 9.04 -3.80 -1.12
N VAL A 36 9.41 -4.46 -2.22
CA VAL A 36 8.63 -5.56 -2.80
C VAL A 36 9.30 -6.88 -2.41
N LEU A 37 8.60 -7.71 -1.64
CA LEU A 37 8.96 -9.10 -1.39
C LEU A 37 8.28 -9.96 -2.47
N ALA A 38 8.98 -10.18 -3.58
CA ALA A 38 8.55 -11.10 -4.63
C ALA A 38 9.05 -12.51 -4.31
N VAL A 39 8.11 -13.39 -4.00
CA VAL A 39 8.34 -14.72 -3.42
C VAL A 39 8.02 -15.79 -4.44
N ASP A 40 8.98 -16.68 -4.69
CA ASP A 40 8.85 -17.72 -5.71
C ASP A 40 7.86 -18.80 -5.27
N VAL A 41 6.84 -19.04 -6.10
CA VAL A 41 5.86 -20.13 -5.93
C VAL A 41 5.82 -21.06 -7.14
N SER A 42 6.91 -21.10 -7.91
CA SER A 42 7.05 -21.96 -9.08
C SER A 42 6.97 -23.45 -8.74
N PHE A 43 6.63 -24.25 -9.75
CA PHE A 43 6.48 -25.70 -9.61
C PHE A 43 7.78 -26.42 -9.19
N SER A 44 8.95 -25.77 -9.34
CA SER A 44 10.22 -26.30 -8.85
C SER A 44 10.42 -26.18 -7.34
N MET A 45 9.59 -25.43 -6.63
CA MET A 45 9.69 -25.26 -5.17
C MET A 45 8.92 -26.35 -4.45
N GLU A 46 9.60 -27.15 -3.61
CA GLU A 46 8.93 -28.10 -2.74
C GLU A 46 8.09 -27.40 -1.66
N PRO A 47 6.96 -28.00 -1.21
CA PRO A 47 6.07 -27.37 -0.23
C PRO A 47 6.76 -26.96 1.08
N ASP A 48 7.69 -27.75 1.57
CA ASP A 48 8.46 -27.47 2.78
C ASP A 48 9.44 -26.30 2.60
N GLU A 49 10.03 -26.14 1.41
CA GLU A 49 10.83 -24.97 1.09
C GLU A 49 10.00 -23.69 1.05
N GLN A 50 8.81 -23.75 0.45
CA GLN A 50 7.87 -22.61 0.44
C GLN A 50 7.44 -22.24 1.87
N ASP A 51 7.11 -23.23 2.68
CA ASP A 51 6.72 -23.01 4.08
C ASP A 51 7.88 -22.42 4.89
N LEU A 52 9.10 -22.92 4.72
CA LEU A 52 10.29 -22.39 5.37
C LEU A 52 10.52 -20.91 5.00
N GLN A 53 10.40 -20.58 3.72
CA GLN A 53 10.55 -19.22 3.23
C GLN A 53 9.48 -18.27 3.80
N ARG A 54 8.21 -18.68 3.79
CA ARG A 54 7.10 -17.89 4.37
C ARG A 54 7.30 -17.64 5.86
N HIS A 55 7.70 -18.67 6.61
CA HIS A 55 8.03 -18.53 8.03
C HIS A 55 9.20 -17.56 8.23
N GLY A 56 10.28 -17.68 7.44
CA GLY A 56 11.42 -16.77 7.52
C GLY A 56 11.05 -15.30 7.30
N PHE A 57 10.16 -15.01 6.33
CA PHE A 57 9.65 -13.65 6.15
C PHE A 57 8.80 -13.18 7.33
N ALA A 58 7.91 -14.04 7.85
CA ALA A 58 7.09 -13.71 9.00
C ALA A 58 7.92 -13.43 10.27
N GLU A 59 8.99 -14.20 10.49
CA GLU A 59 9.95 -13.99 11.58
C GLU A 59 10.74 -12.70 11.39
N ALA A 60 11.23 -12.42 10.17
CA ALA A 60 11.97 -11.20 9.87
C ALA A 60 11.12 -9.95 10.12
N VAL A 61 9.85 -9.96 9.72
CA VAL A 61 8.91 -8.85 9.95
C VAL A 61 8.68 -8.61 11.45
N GLN A 62 8.68 -9.67 12.28
CA GLN A 62 8.50 -9.57 13.73
C GLN A 62 9.82 -9.31 14.49
N SER A 63 10.96 -9.34 13.81
CA SER A 63 12.27 -9.25 14.45
C SER A 63 12.50 -7.86 15.09
N PRO A 64 12.82 -7.80 16.40
CA PRO A 64 13.17 -6.55 17.07
C PRO A 64 14.37 -5.82 16.43
N GLU A 65 15.27 -6.57 15.78
CA GLU A 65 16.44 -6.04 15.11
C GLU A 65 16.07 -5.34 13.79
N VAL A 66 15.17 -5.95 13.01
CA VAL A 66 14.62 -5.35 11.78
C VAL A 66 13.86 -4.06 12.11
N HIS A 67 12.98 -4.11 13.10
CA HIS A 67 12.27 -2.91 13.57
C HIS A 67 13.23 -1.81 14.08
N ARG A 68 14.32 -2.18 14.75
CA ARG A 68 15.35 -1.22 15.19
C ARG A 68 16.04 -0.56 13.98
N ALA A 69 16.38 -1.34 12.96
CA ALA A 69 16.98 -0.82 11.74
C ALA A 69 16.03 0.13 10.98
N ILE A 70 14.74 -0.23 10.87
CA ILE A 70 13.71 0.63 10.26
C ILE A 70 13.64 1.99 10.98
N ARG A 71 13.61 1.99 12.32
CA ARG A 71 13.54 3.22 13.12
C ARG A 71 14.79 4.09 13.06
N GLN A 72 15.92 3.58 12.56
CA GLN A 72 17.12 4.37 12.32
C GLN A 72 17.07 5.14 11.00
N GLY A 73 16.07 4.86 10.15
CA GLY A 73 15.78 5.66 8.95
C GLY A 73 15.34 7.08 9.27
N VAL A 74 15.37 7.96 8.27
CA VAL A 74 15.05 9.39 8.43
C VAL A 74 13.58 9.59 8.81
N LEU A 75 12.68 8.80 8.23
CA LEU A 75 11.24 8.80 8.48
C LEU A 75 10.82 7.72 9.49
N GLY A 76 11.73 6.80 9.80
CA GLY A 76 11.56 5.70 10.75
C GLY A 76 10.52 4.67 10.32
N ARG A 77 10.25 4.56 9.01
CA ARG A 77 9.18 3.70 8.49
C ARG A 77 9.46 3.21 7.07
N ILE A 78 9.01 2.00 6.76
CA ILE A 78 9.06 1.42 5.41
C ILE A 78 7.66 1.03 4.96
N ALA A 79 7.45 0.95 3.64
CA ALA A 79 6.30 0.29 3.05
C ALA A 79 6.74 -1.07 2.50
N VAL A 80 5.98 -2.13 2.77
CA VAL A 80 6.26 -3.49 2.27
C VAL A 80 5.03 -4.03 1.57
N VAL A 81 5.23 -4.68 0.43
CA VAL A 81 4.23 -5.52 -0.25
C VAL A 81 4.79 -6.92 -0.39
N TYR A 82 3.96 -7.93 -0.21
CA TYR A 82 4.31 -9.34 -0.45
C TYR A 82 3.57 -9.82 -1.69
N VAL A 83 4.31 -10.33 -2.66
CA VAL A 83 3.83 -10.80 -3.95
C VAL A 83 4.32 -12.22 -4.16
N GLU A 84 3.42 -13.16 -4.45
CA GLU A 84 3.81 -14.47 -4.94
C GLU A 84 3.98 -14.41 -6.46
N TRP A 85 5.04 -15.04 -6.97
CA TRP A 85 5.47 -14.91 -8.35
C TRP A 85 5.96 -16.27 -8.88
N SER A 86 5.45 -16.68 -10.05
CA SER A 86 5.96 -17.86 -10.77
C SER A 86 6.27 -17.57 -12.25
N GLY A 87 5.98 -16.34 -12.73
CA GLY A 87 6.28 -15.92 -14.09
C GLY A 87 5.66 -14.57 -14.47
N ALA A 88 5.78 -14.19 -15.75
CA ALA A 88 5.29 -12.90 -16.26
C ALA A 88 3.76 -12.74 -16.15
N PHE A 89 3.02 -13.85 -16.12
CA PHE A 89 1.55 -13.87 -16.09
C PHE A 89 0.98 -14.43 -14.78
N ASP A 90 1.84 -14.79 -13.83
CA ASP A 90 1.45 -15.39 -12.56
C ASP A 90 2.12 -14.64 -11.41
N GLN A 91 1.41 -13.59 -10.98
CA GLN A 91 1.83 -12.65 -9.94
C GLN A 91 0.61 -12.28 -9.11
N GLU A 92 0.65 -12.56 -7.81
CA GLU A 92 -0.45 -12.29 -6.90
C GLU A 92 0.01 -11.48 -5.70
N ILE A 93 -0.65 -10.35 -5.43
CA ILE A 93 -0.41 -9.57 -4.20
C ILE A 93 -1.17 -10.28 -3.07
N ILE A 94 -0.45 -10.97 -2.19
CA ILE A 94 -1.05 -11.64 -1.03
C ILE A 94 -1.20 -10.65 0.14
N VAL A 95 -0.20 -9.80 0.36
CA VAL A 95 -0.27 -8.73 1.36
C VAL A 95 -0.13 -7.39 0.64
N PRO A 96 -1.18 -6.55 0.62
CA PRO A 96 -1.10 -5.20 0.06
C PRO A 96 -0.05 -4.35 0.76
N TRP A 97 0.32 -3.23 0.11
CA TRP A 97 1.25 -2.25 0.70
C TRP A 97 0.87 -1.92 2.15
N THR A 98 1.78 -2.28 3.05
CA THR A 98 1.62 -2.14 4.49
C THR A 98 2.80 -1.35 5.05
N VAL A 99 2.51 -0.35 5.89
CA VAL A 99 3.54 0.47 6.51
C VAL A 99 3.99 -0.17 7.81
N ILE A 100 5.31 -0.30 7.99
CA ILE A 100 5.96 -0.84 9.18
C ILE A 100 6.77 0.28 9.85
N VAL A 101 6.67 0.38 11.18
CA VAL A 101 7.31 1.39 12.05
C VAL A 101 8.12 0.77 13.19
#